data_AF-A0A3B9GQL6-F1
#
_entry.id   AF-A0A3B9GQL6-F1
#
_cell.length_a   1.000
_cell.length_b   1.000
_cell.length_c   1.000
_cell.angle_alpha   90.00
_cell.angle_beta   90.00
_cell.angle_gamma   90.00
#
_symmetry.space_group_name_H-M   'P 1'
#
loop_
_entity.id
_entity.type
_entity.pdbx_description
1 polymer ?
#
loop_
_entity_poly.entity_id
_entity_poly.type
_entity_poly.pdbx_seq_one_letter_code
_entity_poly.pdbx_strand_id
1 'polypeptide(L)' 'FYEGVNLSLAYCDDCGHQELEMDVCPKCGSRNLTKIDRMNGYLSYSRVHGDTRLNAAKMAEIAERKSM' A
#
# COMPACT_ATOMS: atom_id res chain seq x y z
N PHE A 1 0.47 -21.07 -19.35
CA PHE A 1 -0.45 -20.17 -18.63
C PHE A 1 0.37 -19.04 -18.00
N TYR A 2 -0.20 -17.84 -17.89
CA TYR A 2 0.39 -16.72 -17.17
C TYR A 2 -0.53 -16.39 -16.00
N GLU A 3 -0.04 -16.60 -14.78
CA GLU A 3 -0.79 -16.41 -13.55
C GLU A 3 0.05 -15.62 -12.54
N GLY A 4 -0.62 -14.89 -11.66
CA GLY A 4 0.03 -14.13 -10.61
C GLY A 4 -0.95 -13.82 -9.49
N VAL A 5 -0.47 -13.88 -8.25
CA VAL A 5 -1.24 -13.58 -7.06
C VAL A 5 -0.95 -12.15 -6.62
N ASN A 6 -1.99 -11.37 -6.35
CA ASN A 6 -1.86 -10.01 -5.88
C ASN A 6 -1.92 -10.00 -4.36
N LEU A 7 -0.90 -9.43 -3.72
CA LEU A 7 -0.93 -9.12 -2.29
C LEU A 7 -0.62 -7.63 -2.13
N SER A 8 -1.28 -7.00 -1.16
CA SER A 8 -0.89 -5.67 -0.69
C SER A 8 0.36 -5.82 0.17
N LEU A 9 1.36 -4.97 -0.05
CA LEU A 9 2.57 -4.95 0.77
C LEU A 9 2.74 -3.55 1.34
N ALA A 10 2.78 -3.43 2.67
CA ALA A 10 3.19 -2.22 3.35
C ALA A 10 4.47 -2.45 4.17
N TYR A 11 5.38 -1.49 4.12
CA TYR A 11 6.59 -1.50 4.94
C TYR A 11 6.94 -0.11 5.45
N CYS A 12 7.58 -0.10 6.62
CA CYS A 12 8.05 1.12 7.27
C CYS A 12 9.48 1.45 6.82
N ASP A 13 9.67 2.65 6.28
CA ASP A 13 10.99 3.11 5.79
C ASP A 13 11.98 3.39 6.92
N ASP A 14 11.50 3.61 8.15
CA ASP A 14 12.37 3.95 9.29
C ASP A 14 12.90 2.72 10.05
N CYS A 15 12.11 1.66 10.18
CA CYS A 15 12.47 0.49 10.99
C CYS A 15 12.40 -0.86 10.25
N GLY A 16 11.95 -0.86 9.00
CA GLY A 16 11.88 -2.04 8.14
C GLY A 16 10.76 -3.04 8.48
N HIS A 17 9.85 -2.71 9.41
CA HIS A 17 8.72 -3.58 9.71
C HIS A 17 7.76 -3.70 8.52
N GLN A 18 7.25 -4.90 8.25
CA GLN A 18 6.39 -5.22 7.13
C GLN A 18 5.07 -5.83 7.62
N GLU A 19 3.96 -5.39 7.06
CA GLU A 19 2.61 -5.87 7.36
C GLU A 19 1.73 -5.63 6.13
N LEU A 20 0.63 -6.37 5.99
CA LEU A 20 -0.28 -6.25 4.85
C LEU A 20 -0.97 -4.88 4.82
N GLU A 21 -1.39 -4.41 5.99
CA GLU A 21 -2.17 -3.20 6.14
C GLU A 21 -1.75 -2.46 7.42
N MET A 22 -1.09 -1.31 7.25
CA MET A 22 -0.70 -0.45 8.35
C MET A 22 -0.82 1.03 7.95
N ASP A 23 -1.38 1.84 8.85
CA ASP A 23 -1.41 3.31 8.72
C ASP A 23 -0.33 4.01 9.54
N VAL A 24 0.10 3.33 10.61
CA VAL A 24 1.16 3.72 11.54
C VAL A 24 1.96 2.45 11.83
N CYS A 25 3.29 2.54 11.79
CA CYS A 25 4.13 1.40 12.09
C CYS A 25 3.95 0.96 13.56
N PRO A 26 3.53 -0.30 13.83
CA PRO A 26 3.30 -0.78 15.20
C PRO A 26 4.61 -0.88 16.01
N LYS A 27 5.77 -0.94 15.35
CA LYS A 27 7.07 -1.11 15.99
C LYS A 27 7.72 0.22 16.43
N CYS A 28 7.57 1.29 15.64
CA CYS A 28 8.24 2.56 15.90
C CYS A 28 7.31 3.78 15.93
N GLY A 29 6.02 3.62 15.63
CA GLY A 29 5.05 4.71 15.57
C GLY A 29 5.17 5.63 14.35
N SER A 30 6.10 5.35 13.43
CA SER A 30 6.28 6.18 12.23
C SER A 30 5.11 6.07 11.25
N ARG A 31 4.83 7.17 10.55
CA ARG A 31 3.90 7.26 9.42
C ARG A 31 4.61 7.26 8.06
N ASN A 32 5.94 7.17 8.06
CA ASN A 32 6.79 7.05 6.89
C ASN A 32 6.72 5.62 6.34
N LEU A 33 5.58 5.34 5.71
CA LEU A 33 5.21 4.02 5.21
C LEU A 33 5.15 4.06 3.69
N THR A 34 5.61 2.97 3.08
CA THR A 34 5.42 2.70 1.67
C THR A 34 4.46 1.52 1.50
N LYS A 35 3.37 1.73 0.76
CA LYS A 35 2.36 0.72 0.41
C LYS A 35 2.32 0.53 -1.09
N ILE A 36 2.46 -0.74 -1.49
CA ILE A 36 2.49 -1.19 -2.88
C ILE A 36 1.31 -2.13 -3.10
N ASP A 37 0.50 -1.81 -4.11
CA ASP A 37 -0.63 -2.60 -4.54
C ASP A 37 -0.51 -2.87 -6.04
N ARG A 38 -1.00 -4.02 -6.51
CA ARG A 38 -1.05 -4.30 -7.94
C ARG A 38 -2.35 -3.77 -8.54
N MET A 39 -2.23 -2.82 -9.47
CA MET A 39 -3.35 -2.23 -10.21
C MET A 39 -3.15 -2.46 -11.70
N ASN A 40 -4.18 -3.03 -12.36
CA ASN A 40 -4.18 -3.28 -13.80
C ASN A 40 -2.91 -4.03 -14.29
N GLY A 41 -2.37 -4.93 -13.46
CA GLY A 41 -1.17 -5.72 -13.77
C GLY A 41 0.18 -5.09 -13.33
N TYR A 42 0.22 -3.78 -13.05
CA TYR A 42 1.41 -3.06 -12.62
C TYR A 42 1.45 -2.83 -11.11
N LEU A 43 2.67 -2.71 -10.56
CA LEU A 43 2.86 -2.24 -9.19
C LEU A 43 2.56 -0.74 -9.12
N SER A 44 1.68 -0.37 -8.20
CA SER A 44 1.23 0.99 -7.95
C SER A 44 1.48 1.35 -6.50
N TYR A 45 1.98 2.57 -6.31
CA TYR A 45 2.27 3.13 -5.01
C TYR A 45 1.05 3.87 -4.49
N SER A 46 0.25 3.19 -3.65
CA SER A 46 -0.90 3.80 -3.00
C SER A 46 -0.48 4.75 -1.88
N ARG A 47 0.69 4.53 -1.28
CA ARG A 47 1.33 5.43 -0.31
C ARG A 47 2.85 5.34 -0.40
N VAL A 48 3.56 6.47 -0.46
CA VAL A 48 5.03 6.59 -0.44
C VAL A 48 5.37 7.84 0.35
N HIS A 49 6.09 7.72 1.46
CA HIS A 49 6.49 8.85 2.30
C HIS A 49 5.33 9.76 2.75
N GLY A 50 4.13 9.19 2.90
CA GLY A 50 2.92 9.94 3.27
C GLY A 50 2.19 10.64 2.11
N ASP A 51 2.67 10.51 0.87
CA ASP A 51 2.01 10.97 -0.34
C ASP A 51 1.59 9.78 -1.23
N THR A 52 0.84 10.02 -2.31
CA THR A 52 0.39 8.97 -3.23
C THR A 52 0.65 9.37 -4.67
N ARG A 53 0.94 8.37 -5.53
CA ARG A 53 1.04 8.59 -6.98
C ARG A 53 -0.30 8.41 -7.69
N LEU A 54 -1.35 8.06 -6.94
CA LEU A 54 -2.69 7.84 -7.46
C LEU A 54 -3.51 9.13 -7.34
N ASN A 55 -4.43 9.33 -8.28
CA ASN A 55 -5.32 10.49 -8.22
C ASN A 55 -6.35 10.34 -7.07
N ALA A 56 -6.97 11.45 -6.68
CA ALA A 56 -7.94 11.48 -5.58
C ALA A 56 -9.13 10.52 -5.79
N ALA A 57 -9.64 10.42 -7.03
CA ALA A 57 -10.74 9.51 -7.35
C ALA A 57 -10.37 8.04 -7.14
N LYS A 58 -9.13 7.68 -7.48
CA LYS A 58 -8.60 6.33 -7.28
C LYS A 58 -8.38 6.03 -5.80
N MET A 59 -7.93 7.01 -5.02
CA MET A 59 -7.80 6.86 -3.58
C MET A 59 -9.16 6.65 -2.90
N ALA A 60 -10.21 7.35 -3.36
CA ALA A 60 -11.57 7.14 -2.89
C ALA A 60 -12.07 5.72 -3.20
N GLU A 61 -11.87 5.22 -4.43
CA GLU A 61 -12.22 3.84 -4.79
C GLU A 61 -11.49 2.81 -3.92
N ILE A 62 -10.21 3.02 -3.64
CA ILE A 62 -9.42 2.11 -2.78
C ILE A 62 -9.96 2.11 -1.34
N ALA A 63 -10.35 3.28 -0.81
CA ALA A 63 -10.89 3.39 0.55
C ALA A 63 -12.25 2.69 0.71
N GLU A 64 -13.08 2.66 -0.34
CA GLU A 64 -14.37 1.97 -0.34
C GLU A 64 -14.27 0.50 -0.79
N ARG A 65 -13.10 0.08 -1.27
CA ARG A 65 -12.88 -1.28 -1.76
C ARG A 65 -12.97 -2.27 -0.60
N LYS A 66 -13.97 -3.15 -0.66
CA LYS A 66 -14.02 -4.38 0.14
C LYS A 66 -13.19 -5.44 -0.58
N SER A 67 -11.99 -5.72 -0.08
CA SER A 67 -11.25 -6.92 -0.47
C SER A 67 -12.03 -8.15 0.02
N MET A 68 -12.39 -9.04 -0.90
CA MET A 68 -12.93 -10.37 -0.57
C MET A 68 -11.85 -11.28 0.00
#